data_AF-I7FM05-F1
#
_entry.id   AF-I7FM05-F1
#
_cell.length_a   1.000
_cell.length_b   1.000
_cell.length_c   1.000
_cell.angle_alpha   90.00
_cell.angle_beta   90.00
_cell.angle_gamma   90.00
#
_symmetry.space_group_name_H-M   'P 1'
#
loop_
_entity.id
_entity.type
_entity.pdbx_description
1 polymer ?
#
loop_
_entity_poly.entity_id
_entity_poly.type
_entity_poly.pdbx_seq_one_letter_code
_entity_poly.pdbx_strand_id
1 'polypeptide(L)' 'MIPRGELGQPSEVASAALFLACDDSSFVNGQLVNVDGGATAI' A
#
# COMPACT_ATOMS: atom_id res chain seq x y z
N MET A 1 -3.55 -15.91 3.29
CA MET A 1 -4.75 -15.76 2.43
C MET A 1 -4.78 -14.33 1.94
N ILE A 2 -5.28 -14.04 0.74
CA ILE A 2 -5.45 -12.65 0.28
C ILE A 2 -6.95 -12.31 0.37
N PRO A 3 -7.39 -11.44 1.29
CA PRO A 3 -8.80 -11.06 1.42
C PRO A 3 -9.42 -10.52 0.13
N ARG A 4 -8.66 -9.75 -0.64
CA ARG A 4 -9.07 -9.28 -1.97
C ARG A 4 -9.35 -10.42 -2.97
N GLY A 5 -8.81 -11.61 -2.73
CA GLY A 5 -9.07 -12.80 -3.55
C GLY A 5 -8.15 -13.00 -4.76
N GLU A 6 -7.20 -12.09 -5.01
CA GLU A 6 -6.27 -12.15 -6.14
C GLU A 6 -4.89 -11.58 -5.77
N LEU A 7 -3.86 -11.94 -6.53
CA LEU A 7 -2.54 -11.32 -6.40
C LEU A 7 -2.58 -9.89 -6.95
N GLY A 8 -1.95 -8.96 -6.22
CA GLY A 8 -1.79 -7.59 -6.67
C GLY A 8 -0.76 -7.46 -7.80
N GLN A 9 -0.78 -6.32 -8.47
CA GLN A 9 0.15 -5.97 -9.53
C GLN A 9 1.27 -5.05 -9.03
N PRO A 10 2.48 -5.09 -9.61
CA PRO A 10 3.58 -4.19 -9.22
C PRO A 10 3.22 -2.71 -9.24
N SER A 11 2.34 -2.30 -10.16
CA SER A 11 1.86 -0.91 -10.26
C SER A 11 1.13 -0.43 -9.00
N GLU A 12 0.50 -1.33 -8.25
CA GLU A 12 -0.24 -0.98 -7.03
C GLU A 12 0.71 -0.59 -5.89
N VAL A 13 1.85 -1.29 -5.78
CA VAL A 13 2.94 -0.90 -4.88
C VAL A 13 3.56 0.42 -5.35
N ALA A 14 3.75 0.59 -6.66
CA ALA A 14 4.32 1.82 -7.22
C ALA A 14 3.43 3.04 -6.95
N SER A 15 2.11 2.90 -7.05
CA SER A 15 1.16 3.98 -6.70
C SER A 15 1.23 4.36 -5.22
N ALA A 16 1.31 3.38 -4.31
CA ALA A 16 1.46 3.66 -2.88
C ALA A 16 2.81 4.33 -2.58
N ALA A 17 3.89 3.87 -3.21
CA ALA A 17 5.21 4.50 -3.10
C ALA A 17 5.20 5.93 -3.64
N LEU A 18 4.54 6.18 -4.77
CA LEU A 18 4.39 7.53 -5.34
C LEU A 18 3.64 8.46 -4.38
N PHE A 19 2.53 8.00 -3.79
CA PHE A 19 1.81 8.76 -2.77
C PHE A 19 2.73 9.12 -1.60
N LEU A 20 3.48 8.15 -1.06
CA LEU A 20 4.44 8.38 0.03
C LEU A 20 5.62 9.28 -0.34
N ALA A 21 5.91 9.43 -1.64
CA ALA A 21 7.00 10.25 -2.15
C ALA A 21 6.58 11.66 -2.57
N CYS A 22 5.27 11.98 -2.57
CA CYS A 22 4.75 13.28 -2.97
C CYS A 22 4.14 14.08 -1.82
N ASP A 23 3.85 15.36 -2.08
CA ASP A 23 3.34 16.32 -1.10
C ASP A 23 1.96 15.93 -0.51
N ASP A 24 1.20 15.09 -1.21
CA ASP A 24 -0.09 14.58 -0.74
C ASP A 24 0.04 13.77 0.56
N SER A 25 1.24 13.25 0.86
CA SER A 25 1.55 12.53 2.09
C SER A 25 2.40 13.34 3.08
N SER A 26 2.46 14.67 2.94
CA SER A 26 3.33 15.56 3.75
C SER A 26 3.21 15.43 5.28
N PHE A 27 2.10 14.90 5.79
CA PHE A 27 1.90 14.63 7.23
C PHE A 27 1.76 13.13 7.59
N VAL A 28 2.00 12.23 6.64
CA VAL A 28 1.97 10.78 6.84
C VAL A 28 3.39 10.28 7.04
N ASN A 29 3.81 10.16 8.30
CA ASN A 29 5.15 9.69 8.67
C ASN A 29 5.12 8.66 9.79
N GLY A 30 6.18 7.85 9.89
CA GLY A 30 6.32 6.82 10.92
C GLY A 30 5.32 5.66 10.81
N GLN A 31 4.61 5.53 9.68
CA GLN A 31 3.62 4.49 9.45
C GLN A 31 4.10 3.46 8.42
N LEU A 32 3.66 2.22 8.61
CA LEU A 32 3.79 1.16 7.62
C LEU A 32 2.49 1.09 6.80
N VAL A 33 2.59 1.31 5.49
CA VAL A 33 1.46 1.19 4.57
C VAL A 33 1.54 -0.16 3.86
N ASN A 34 0.67 -1.09 4.25
CA ASN A 34 0.61 -2.42 3.64
C ASN A 34 -0.14 -2.36 2.29
N VAL A 35 0.46 -2.93 1.26
CA VAL A 35 -0.12 -3.09 -0.08
C VAL A 35 -0.17 -4.59 -0.41
N ASP A 36 -1.03 -5.32 0.29
CA ASP A 36 -1.00 -6.79 0.33
C ASP A 36 -2.38 -7.43 0.12
N GLY A 37 -3.35 -6.66 -0.39
CA GLY A 37 -4.72 -7.13 -0.57
C GLY A 37 -5.43 -7.49 0.74
N GLY A 38 -4.93 -7.00 1.88
CA GLY A 38 -5.47 -7.23 3.22
C GLY A 38 -4.85 -8.41 3.97
N ALA A 39 -3.84 -9.07 3.41
CA ALA A 39 -3.30 -10.32 3.95
C ALA A 39 -2.77 -10.18 5.39
N THR A 40 -2.23 -9.03 5.77
CA THR A 40 -1.72 -8.75 7.14
C THR A 40 -2.82 -8.35 8.12
N ALA A 41 -4.03 -8.05 7.66
CA ALA A 41 -5.11 -7.55 8.51
C ALA A 41 -5.99 -8.65 9.13
N ILE A 42 -5.78 -9.92 8.75
CA ILE A 42 -6.58 -11.07 9.19
C ILE A 42 -5.72 -12.27 9.63
#